data_AF-A0A0F0LJ12-F1
#
_entry.id   AF-A0A0F0LJ12-F1
#
_cell.length_a   1.000
_cell.length_b   1.000
_cell.length_c   1.000
_cell.angle_alpha   90.00
_cell.angle_beta   90.00
_cell.angle_gamma   90.00
#
_symmetry.space_group_name_H-M   'P 1'
#
loop_
_entity.id
_entity.type
_entity.pdbx_description
1 polymer ?
#
loop_
_entity_poly.entity_id
_entity_poly.type
_entity_poly.pdbx_seq_one_letter_code
_entity_poly.pdbx_strand_id
1 'polypeptide(L)'
;MIARELALALRDAGLAWHPAEGDRFQLDLPDEVELEAEADTYTVSTMTIEARQTPTGTILAFNGTTEWALDAVTLADAVWLPREDQLRDLLRGTFRRLVRLDDAFRVEIEIAGERMGFEHPDPSEAYGRALLALVRRSR
;
A
#
# COMPACT_ATOMS: atom_id res chain seq x y z
N MET A 1 6.25 -0.72 4.34
CA MET A 1 4.95 -1.20 3.82
C MET A 1 4.47 -2.27 4.77
N ILE A 2 3.17 -2.49 4.86
CA ILE A 2 2.65 -3.62 5.64
C ILE A 2 2.89 -4.95 4.95
N ALA A 3 2.96 -6.01 5.73
CA ALA A 3 2.97 -7.39 5.27
C ALA A 3 1.61 -7.77 4.65
N ARG A 4 1.63 -8.77 3.77
CA ARG A 4 0.47 -9.26 3.03
C ARG A 4 -0.67 -9.68 3.96
N GLU A 5 -0.35 -10.33 5.07
CA GLU A 5 -1.34 -10.81 6.04
C GLU A 5 -2.13 -9.66 6.67
N LEU A 6 -1.46 -8.55 6.98
CA LEU A 6 -2.11 -7.36 7.52
C LEU A 6 -2.92 -6.62 6.44
N ALA A 7 -2.43 -6.59 5.21
CA ALA A 7 -3.15 -6.04 4.06
C ALA A 7 -4.47 -6.80 3.80
N LEU A 8 -4.43 -8.14 3.81
CA LEU A 8 -5.61 -8.98 3.71
C LEU A 8 -6.59 -8.69 4.85
N ALA A 9 -6.10 -8.62 6.09
CA ALA A 9 -6.95 -8.31 7.24
C ALA A 9 -7.64 -6.93 7.12
N LEU A 10 -6.98 -5.93 6.53
CA LEU A 10 -7.57 -4.61 6.25
C LEU A 10 -8.64 -4.68 5.15
N ARG A 11 -8.34 -5.39 4.05
CA ARG A 11 -9.29 -5.63 2.95
C ARG A 11 -10.56 -6.31 3.47
N ASP A 12 -10.40 -7.38 4.23
CA ASP A 12 -11.50 -8.17 4.78
C ASP A 12 -12.31 -7.40 5.84
N ALA A 13 -11.67 -6.47 6.55
CA ALA A 13 -12.35 -5.53 7.43
C ALA A 13 -13.16 -4.47 6.67
N GLY A 14 -12.99 -4.36 5.34
CA GLY A 14 -13.74 -3.45 4.47
C GLY A 14 -12.99 -2.18 4.09
N LEU A 15 -11.66 -2.15 4.21
CA LEU A 15 -10.88 -1.01 3.71
C LEU A 15 -10.97 -0.94 2.18
N ALA A 16 -11.65 0.09 1.67
CA ALA A 16 -11.71 0.36 0.24
C ALA A 16 -10.45 1.10 -0.22
N TRP A 17 -9.72 0.52 -1.17
CA TRP A 17 -8.53 1.12 -1.75
C TRP A 17 -8.83 1.79 -3.10
N HIS A 18 -8.26 2.97 -3.33
CA HIS A 18 -8.35 3.70 -4.59
C HIS A 18 -6.93 3.86 -5.14
N PRO A 19 -6.56 3.12 -6.21
CA PRO A 19 -5.18 3.10 -6.70
C PRO A 19 -4.69 4.48 -7.12
N ALA A 20 -3.46 4.79 -6.76
CA ALA A 20 -2.72 5.99 -7.16
C ALA A 20 -1.29 5.64 -7.59
N GLU A 21 -0.63 6.58 -8.27
CA GLU A 21 0.77 6.43 -8.65
C GLU A 21 1.67 6.16 -7.43
N GLY A 22 2.55 5.18 -7.56
CA GLY A 22 3.44 4.71 -6.51
C GLY A 22 2.82 3.72 -5.52
N ASP A 23 1.52 3.41 -5.64
CA ASP A 23 0.90 2.34 -4.85
C ASP A 23 1.53 0.99 -5.20
N ARG A 24 1.61 0.12 -4.20
CA ARG A 24 2.18 -1.21 -4.35
C ARG A 24 1.18 -2.27 -3.97
N PHE A 25 1.22 -3.39 -4.67
CA PHE A 25 0.32 -4.52 -4.43
C PHE A 25 0.99 -5.85 -4.77
N GLN A 26 0.43 -6.93 -4.23
CA GLN A 26 0.69 -8.30 -4.64
C GLN A 26 -0.58 -8.87 -5.28
N LEU A 27 -0.42 -9.88 -6.12
CA LEU A 27 -1.56 -10.59 -6.72
C LEU A 27 -2.18 -11.57 -5.70
N ASP A 28 -3.50 -11.69 -5.71
CA ASP A 28 -4.25 -12.72 -4.99
C ASP A 28 -4.62 -13.82 -5.99
N LEU A 29 -3.64 -14.65 -6.33
CA LEU A 29 -3.82 -15.74 -7.29
C LEU A 29 -4.35 -17.00 -6.59
N PRO A 30 -5.07 -17.88 -7.30
CA PRO A 30 -5.42 -19.20 -6.76
C PRO A 30 -4.16 -20.02 -6.49
N ASP A 31 -4.20 -20.88 -5.45
CA ASP A 31 -3.09 -21.75 -4.98
C ASP A 31 -2.44 -22.66 -6.05
N GLU A 32 -3.01 -22.73 -7.25
CA GLU A 32 -2.55 -23.54 -8.39
C GLU A 32 -1.57 -22.80 -9.32
N VAL A 33 -1.38 -21.49 -9.12
CA VAL A 33 -0.41 -20.66 -9.88
C VAL A 33 0.91 -20.57 -9.10
N GLU A 34 2.04 -20.62 -9.79
CA GLU A 34 3.38 -20.71 -9.20
C GLU A 34 3.62 -19.70 -8.06
N LEU A 35 4.09 -20.21 -6.90
CA LEU A 35 4.45 -19.47 -5.67
C LEU A 35 5.36 -18.25 -5.90
N GLU A 36 6.09 -18.21 -7.02
CA GLU A 36 6.97 -17.11 -7.39
C GLU A 36 6.17 -15.85 -7.77
N ALA A 37 5.00 -15.99 -8.42
CA ALA A 37 4.15 -14.86 -8.81
C ALA A 37 3.40 -14.22 -7.63
N GLU A 38 3.15 -14.97 -6.54
CA GLU A 38 2.58 -14.44 -5.29
C GLU A 38 3.57 -13.57 -4.50
N ALA A 39 4.87 -13.78 -4.69
CA ALA A 39 5.91 -13.05 -3.98
C ALA A 39 6.20 -11.67 -4.60
N ASP A 40 5.89 -11.48 -5.88
CA ASP A 40 6.24 -10.26 -6.62
C ASP A 40 5.39 -9.06 -6.19
N THR A 41 6.08 -7.96 -5.86
CA THR A 41 5.44 -6.68 -5.56
C THR A 41 5.40 -5.81 -6.80
N TYR A 42 4.19 -5.51 -7.26
CA TYR A 42 3.93 -4.62 -8.39
C TYR A 42 3.76 -3.18 -7.90
N THR A 43 4.19 -2.20 -8.71
CA THR A 43 4.02 -0.78 -8.42
C THR A 43 3.18 -0.11 -9.52
N VAL A 44 2.12 0.59 -9.13
CA VAL A 44 1.33 1.43 -10.02
C VAL A 44 2.20 2.58 -10.51
N SER A 45 2.51 2.60 -11.81
CA SER A 45 3.38 3.61 -12.41
C SER A 45 2.71 4.23 -13.62
N THR A 46 2.84 5.56 -13.76
CA THR A 46 2.32 6.27 -14.92
C THR A 46 3.30 6.12 -16.10
N MET A 47 2.83 5.55 -17.20
CA MET A 47 3.58 5.58 -18.46
C MET A 47 3.32 6.91 -19.17
N THR A 48 4.37 7.72 -19.36
CA THR A 48 4.26 9.00 -20.09
C THR A 48 4.89 8.90 -21.47
N ILE A 49 4.16 9.35 -22.49
CA ILE A 49 4.66 9.45 -23.87
C ILE A 49 5.11 10.89 -24.13
N GLU A 50 6.35 11.07 -24.56
CA GLU A 50 6.95 12.38 -24.83
C GLU A 50 7.45 12.45 -26.28
N ALA A 51 7.02 13.46 -27.04
CA ALA A 51 7.57 13.71 -28.37
C ALA A 51 8.90 14.49 -28.28
N ARG A 52 10.02 13.84 -28.62
CA ARG A 52 11.35 14.46 -28.63
C ARG A 52 11.80 14.76 -30.06
N GLN A 53 12.25 15.98 -30.29
CA GLN A 53 12.83 16.37 -31.59
C GLN A 53 14.27 15.90 -31.68
N THR A 54 14.61 15.25 -32.79
CA THR A 54 15.98 14.83 -33.11
C THR A 54 16.38 15.39 -34.48
N PRO A 55 17.68 15.43 -34.81
CA PRO A 55 18.14 15.87 -36.14
C PRO A 55 17.54 15.06 -37.31
N THR A 56 17.09 13.83 -37.06
CA THR A 56 16.49 12.93 -38.06
C THR A 56 14.96 12.95 -38.06
N GLY A 57 14.31 13.70 -37.18
CA GLY A 57 12.85 13.78 -37.05
C GLY A 57 12.34 13.71 -35.61
N THR A 58 11.02 13.64 -35.44
CA THR A 58 10.39 13.50 -34.12
C THR A 58 10.33 12.03 -33.71
N ILE A 59 10.84 11.70 -32.53
CA ILE A 59 10.66 10.39 -31.90
C ILE A 59 9.64 10.49 -30.77
N LEU A 60 8.89 9.42 -30.52
CA LEU A 60 8.07 9.29 -29.33
C LEU A 60 8.85 8.47 -28.29
N ALA A 61 9.26 9.11 -27.21
CA ALA A 61 9.94 8.49 -26.08
C ALA A 61 8.90 8.04 -25.06
N PHE A 62 8.96 6.77 -24.68
CA PHE A 62 8.14 6.21 -23.62
C PHE A 62 8.97 6.27 -22.34
N ASN A 63 8.57 7.13 -21.39
CA ASN A 63 9.19 7.19 -20.07
C ASN A 63 8.34 6.31 -19.15
N GLY A 64 8.82 5.09 -18.93
CA GLY A 64 8.30 4.09 -17.99
C GLY A 64 9.45 3.15 -17.63
N THR A 65 9.43 2.56 -16.43
CA THR A 65 10.43 1.56 -16.05
C THR A 65 10.36 0.37 -17.01
N THR A 66 11.50 -0.08 -17.54
CA THR A 66 11.63 -1.29 -18.40
C THR A 66 11.39 -2.60 -17.65
N GLU A 67 10.64 -2.56 -16.55
CA GLU A 67 10.31 -3.75 -15.77
C GLU A 67 9.15 -4.50 -16.42
N TRP A 68 9.03 -5.79 -16.09
CA TRP A 68 7.92 -6.62 -16.55
C TRP A 68 6.61 -5.97 -16.12
N ALA A 69 5.75 -5.65 -17.09
CA ALA A 69 4.46 -5.05 -16.84
C ALA A 69 3.36 -6.12 -16.93
N LEU A 70 2.35 -6.00 -16.08
CA LEU A 70 1.11 -6.74 -16.21
C LEU A 70 0.20 -6.03 -17.23
N ASP A 71 -0.40 -6.78 -18.14
CA ASP A 71 -1.33 -6.22 -19.14
C ASP A 71 -2.61 -5.70 -18.47
N ALA A 72 -3.24 -6.53 -17.62
CA ALA A 72 -4.43 -6.16 -16.86
C ALA A 72 -4.61 -7.05 -15.62
N VAL A 73 -5.16 -6.47 -14.56
CA VAL A 73 -5.58 -7.17 -13.33
C VAL A 73 -6.86 -6.52 -12.81
N THR A 74 -7.75 -7.29 -12.18
CA THR A 74 -8.92 -6.70 -11.50
C THR A 74 -8.52 -6.17 -10.13
N LEU A 75 -9.24 -5.15 -9.62
CA LEU A 75 -9.01 -4.66 -8.26
C LEU A 75 -9.24 -5.72 -7.18
N ALA A 76 -10.11 -6.70 -7.45
CA ALA A 76 -10.40 -7.78 -6.52
C ALA A 76 -9.22 -8.75 -6.37
N ASP A 77 -8.43 -8.92 -7.44
CA ASP A 77 -7.26 -9.80 -7.47
C ASP A 77 -5.98 -9.09 -6.97
N ALA A 78 -6.10 -7.87 -6.42
CA ALA A 78 -4.98 -7.09 -5.91
C ALA A 78 -5.04 -6.94 -4.39
N VAL A 79 -3.96 -7.34 -3.71
CA VAL A 79 -3.72 -7.09 -2.29
C VAL A 79 -2.81 -5.88 -2.15
N TRP A 80 -3.38 -4.73 -1.80
CA TRP A 80 -2.64 -3.48 -1.65
C TRP A 80 -1.73 -3.51 -0.42
N LEU A 81 -0.49 -3.05 -0.57
CA LEU A 81 0.55 -2.98 0.46
C LEU A 81 0.89 -1.52 0.82
N PRO A 82 0.00 -0.80 1.52
CA PRO A 82 0.20 0.60 1.86
C PRO A 82 1.54 0.89 2.52
N ARG A 83 2.13 2.02 2.15
CA ARG A 83 3.28 2.62 2.83
C ARG A 83 2.85 3.35 4.10
N GLU A 84 3.84 3.70 4.91
CA GLU A 84 3.63 4.38 6.19
C GLU A 84 2.86 5.70 6.07
N ASP A 85 3.22 6.53 5.08
CA ASP A 85 2.58 7.82 4.79
C ASP A 85 1.09 7.64 4.46
N GLN A 86 0.77 6.64 3.65
CA GLN A 86 -0.59 6.36 3.22
C GLN A 86 -1.47 5.86 4.37
N LEU A 87 -0.92 4.99 5.23
CA LEU A 87 -1.62 4.50 6.42
C LEU A 87 -1.88 5.62 7.42
N ARG A 88 -0.87 6.47 7.63
CA ARG A 88 -0.98 7.65 8.48
C ARG A 88 -2.07 8.58 7.98
N ASP A 89 -2.11 8.81 6.68
CA ASP A 89 -3.17 9.59 6.05
C ASP A 89 -4.54 8.96 6.32
N LEU A 90 -4.70 7.65 6.13
CA LEU A 90 -5.97 6.94 6.35
C LEU A 90 -6.48 6.96 7.79
N LEU A 91 -5.60 7.11 8.79
CA LEU A 91 -6.00 7.31 10.18
C LEU A 91 -6.62 8.69 10.44
N ARG A 92 -6.38 9.68 9.58
CA ARG A 92 -6.97 11.02 9.64
C ARG A 92 -6.86 11.62 11.06
N GLY A 93 -7.93 12.23 11.55
CA GLY A 93 -7.98 12.89 12.86
C GLY A 93 -7.89 11.97 14.07
N THR A 94 -7.85 10.65 13.88
CA THR A 94 -7.65 9.68 14.98
C THR A 94 -6.17 9.52 15.34
N PHE A 95 -5.25 9.79 14.41
CA PHE A 95 -3.82 9.73 14.68
C PHE A 95 -3.40 10.79 15.70
N ARG A 96 -2.58 10.40 16.69
CA ARG A 96 -2.04 11.31 17.70
C ARG A 96 -0.55 11.48 17.57
N ARG A 97 0.22 10.39 17.58
CA ARG A 97 1.68 10.43 17.43
C ARG A 97 2.28 9.06 17.10
N LEU A 98 3.47 9.11 16.52
CA LEU A 98 4.40 7.99 16.42
C LEU A 98 5.51 8.21 17.46
N VAL A 99 5.82 7.20 18.26
CA VAL A 99 6.88 7.24 19.26
C VAL A 99 7.91 6.17 18.92
N ARG A 100 9.18 6.56 18.84
CA ARG A 100 10.31 5.61 18.79
C ARG A 100 10.53 5.06 20.19
N LEU A 101 10.54 3.74 20.31
CA LEU A 101 10.92 2.99 21.50
C LEU A 101 12.35 2.43 21.31
N ASP A 102 12.84 1.66 22.27
CA ASP A 102 14.20 1.10 22.21
C ASP A 102 14.41 0.22 20.97
N ASP A 103 13.55 -0.79 20.78
CA ASP A 103 13.59 -1.76 19.68
C ASP A 103 12.36 -1.74 18.76
N ALA A 104 11.44 -0.79 18.98
CA ALA A 104 10.16 -0.74 18.27
C ALA A 104 9.64 0.68 18.00
N PHE A 105 8.47 0.74 17.39
CA PHE A 105 7.69 1.96 17.20
C PHE A 105 6.29 1.77 17.78
N ARG A 106 5.75 2.82 18.41
CA ARG A 106 4.38 2.86 18.92
C ARG A 106 3.57 3.91 18.18
N VAL A 107 2.49 3.51 17.53
CA VAL A 107 1.47 4.41 16.98
C VAL A 107 0.37 4.58 18.02
N GLU A 108 0.11 5.82 18.41
CA GLU A 108 -1.02 6.16 19.27
C GLU A 108 -2.15 6.79 18.47
N ILE A 109 -3.36 6.27 18.67
CA ILE A 109 -4.60 6.79 18.09
C ILE A 109 -5.63 7.06 19.18
N GLU A 110 -6.64 7.84 18.85
CA GLU A 110 -7.79 8.11 19.71
C GLU A 110 -9.09 7.97 18.92
N ILE A 111 -9.99 7.13 19.41
CA ILE A 111 -11.29 6.87 18.80
C ILE A 111 -12.36 7.11 19.87
N ALA A 112 -13.29 8.04 19.62
CA ALA A 112 -14.35 8.39 20.57
C ALA A 112 -13.84 8.72 21.99
N GLY A 113 -12.66 9.36 22.09
CA GLY A 113 -12.02 9.72 23.36
C GLY A 113 -11.23 8.60 24.03
N GLU A 114 -11.30 7.37 23.52
CA GLU A 114 -10.48 6.24 24.00
C GLU A 114 -9.12 6.24 23.30
N ARG A 115 -8.04 6.29 24.08
CA ARG A 115 -6.67 6.21 23.55
C ARG A 115 -6.21 4.77 23.46
N MET A 116 -5.60 4.43 22.32
CA MET A 116 -5.04 3.11 22.03
C MET A 116 -3.62 3.26 21.51
N GLY A 117 -2.78 2.26 21.78
CA GLY A 117 -1.41 2.21 21.25
C GLY A 117 -1.10 0.87 20.62
N PHE A 118 -0.43 0.90 19.48
CA PHE A 118 -0.06 -0.28 18.69
C PHE A 118 1.44 -0.28 18.47
N GLU A 119 2.11 -1.37 18.83
CA GLU A 119 3.56 -1.48 18.78
C GLU A 119 4.02 -2.50 17.75
N HIS A 120 5.08 -2.18 17.03
CA HIS A 120 5.77 -3.09 16.12
C HIS A 120 7.21 -2.62 15.81
N PRO A 121 8.16 -3.53 15.53
CA PRO A 121 9.51 -3.15 15.07
C PRO A 121 9.55 -2.34 13.77
N ASP A 122 8.55 -2.54 12.89
CA ASP A 122 8.32 -1.75 11.67
C ASP A 122 7.19 -0.73 11.92
N PRO A 123 7.38 0.57 11.67
CA PRO A 123 6.35 1.58 11.88
C PRO A 123 5.13 1.39 10.95
N SER A 124 5.31 0.91 9.72
CA SER A 124 4.21 0.63 8.78
C SER A 124 3.23 -0.36 9.37
N GLU A 125 3.74 -1.41 10.01
CA GLU A 125 2.95 -2.44 10.70
C GLU A 125 2.20 -1.88 11.90
N ALA A 126 2.84 -1.03 12.72
CA ALA A 126 2.18 -0.36 13.83
C ALA A 126 1.01 0.53 13.34
N TYR A 127 1.23 1.28 12.25
CA TYR A 127 0.19 2.06 11.59
C TYR A 127 -0.93 1.20 11.01
N GLY A 128 -0.60 0.10 10.33
CA GLY A 128 -1.59 -0.82 9.76
C GLY A 128 -2.47 -1.46 10.82
N ARG A 129 -1.90 -1.86 11.97
CA ARG A 129 -2.66 -2.40 13.11
C ARG A 129 -3.60 -1.36 13.73
N ALA A 130 -3.13 -0.12 13.85
CA ALA A 130 -3.96 0.99 14.31
C ALA A 130 -5.13 1.25 13.34
N LEU A 131 -4.86 1.25 12.03
CA LEU A 131 -5.88 1.42 11.00
C LEU A 131 -6.90 0.27 11.01
N LEU A 132 -6.44 -0.97 11.19
CA LEU A 132 -7.33 -2.13 11.28
C LEU A 132 -8.30 -2.01 12.47
N ALA A 133 -7.84 -1.51 13.61
CA ALA A 133 -8.69 -1.25 14.76
C ALA A 133 -9.74 -0.16 14.47
N LEU A 134 -9.36 0.89 13.75
CA LEU A 134 -10.27 1.95 13.32
C LEU A 134 -11.36 1.42 12.36
N VAL A 135 -10.96 0.70 11.32
CA VAL A 135 -11.89 0.16 10.31
C VAL A 135 -12.89 -0.80 10.95
N ARG A 136 -12.42 -1.71 11.82
CA ARG A 136 -13.30 -2.66 12.53
C ARG A 136 -14.34 -2.00 13.43
N ARG A 137 -14.03 -0.83 14.00
CA ARG A 137 -14.94 -0.05 14.87
C ARG A 137 -15.90 0.85 14.08
N SER A 138 -15.65 1.06 12.80
CA SER A 138 -16.47 1.91 11.94
C SER A 138 -17.60 1.13 11.24
N ARG A 139 -17.70 -0.18 11.52
CA ARG A 139 -18.69 -1.10 10.96
C ARG A 139 -19.88 -1.29 11.89
#